data_AF-A0A439DB11-F1
#
_entry.id   AF-A0A439DB11-F1
#
_cell.length_a   1.000
_cell.length_b   1.000
_cell.length_c   1.000
_cell.angle_alpha   90.00
_cell.angle_beta   90.00
_cell.angle_gamma   90.00
#
_symmetry.space_group_name_H-M   'P 1'
#
loop_
_entity.id
_entity.type
_entity.pdbx_description
1 polymer ?
#
loop_
_entity_poly.entity_id
_entity_poly.type
_entity_poly.pdbx_seq_one_letter_code
_entity_poly.pdbx_strand_id
1 'polypeptide(L)'
;MSRFTETSQFPTFYELPAVSADGQASSSQDESWCLLAQIKENMTITKPTLIVTDRTGVDFALLFEDSISLKGFRKGYTVAVPNVRRTDREGEGKKAVVRVPAGRSADVKVIPGALERVLELGVVLEKGNMDRKCAACGKTEGAFMKCTGCGFAAYCGKSHESDGDFAFI
;
A
#
# COMPACT_ATOMS: atom_id res chain seq x y z
N MET A 1 -12.92 -15.73 -1.83
CA MET A 1 -12.90 -14.27 -1.64
C MET A 1 -11.44 -13.86 -1.54
N SER A 2 -11.07 -12.69 -2.04
CA SER A 2 -9.67 -12.35 -2.34
C SER A 2 -8.86 -11.95 -1.09
N ARG A 3 -7.62 -12.44 -0.87
CA ARG A 3 -6.72 -12.11 0.26
C ARG A 3 -6.57 -10.62 0.51
N PHE A 4 -6.56 -9.76 -0.50
CA PHE A 4 -6.42 -8.32 -0.25
C PHE A 4 -7.63 -7.69 0.48
N THR A 5 -8.75 -8.42 0.52
CA THR A 5 -9.91 -8.08 1.38
C THR A 5 -9.88 -8.80 2.73
N GLU A 6 -9.02 -9.80 2.89
CA GLU A 6 -8.83 -10.55 4.13
C GLU A 6 -8.20 -9.64 5.20
N THR A 7 -8.99 -9.32 6.23
CA THR A 7 -8.63 -8.40 7.31
C THR A 7 -7.45 -8.90 8.14
N SER A 8 -7.25 -10.22 8.22
CA SER A 8 -6.13 -10.82 8.96
C SER A 8 -4.77 -10.56 8.31
N GLN A 9 -4.72 -10.41 6.98
CA GLN A 9 -3.48 -10.06 6.26
C GLN A 9 -3.39 -8.60 5.86
N PHE A 10 -4.52 -7.97 5.52
CA PHE A 10 -4.59 -6.57 5.09
C PHE A 10 -5.60 -5.80 5.94
N PRO A 11 -5.27 -5.54 7.22
CA PRO A 11 -6.16 -4.86 8.14
C PRO A 11 -6.40 -3.40 7.72
N THR A 12 -7.59 -2.90 8.05
CA THR A 12 -7.91 -1.47 8.07
C THR A 12 -7.23 -0.77 9.24
N PHE A 13 -7.27 0.55 9.29
CA PHE A 13 -6.69 1.32 10.40
C PHE A 13 -7.19 0.83 11.77
N TYR A 14 -8.50 0.66 11.95
CA TYR A 14 -9.09 0.27 13.24
C TYR A 14 -8.82 -1.20 13.62
N GLU A 15 -8.53 -2.05 12.64
CA GLU A 15 -8.17 -3.45 12.84
C GLU A 15 -6.68 -3.65 13.14
N LEU A 16 -5.84 -2.62 12.95
CA LEU A 16 -4.44 -2.69 13.32
C LEU A 16 -4.29 -2.94 14.82
N PRO A 17 -3.33 -3.80 15.23
CA PRO A 17 -2.97 -3.94 16.62
C PRO A 17 -2.52 -2.59 17.19
N ALA A 18 -3.07 -2.20 18.34
CA ALA A 18 -2.64 -1.03 19.06
C ALA A 18 -1.29 -1.29 19.74
N VAL A 19 -0.45 -0.26 19.84
CA VAL A 19 0.68 -0.24 20.77
C VAL A 19 0.13 0.19 22.13
N SER A 20 0.12 -0.69 23.13
CA SER A 20 -0.20 -0.33 24.51
C SER A 20 0.78 0.74 25.03
N ALA A 21 0.34 1.59 25.98
CA ALA A 21 1.13 2.69 26.53
C ALA A 21 2.51 2.25 27.08
N ASP A 22 2.65 0.99 27.49
CA ASP A 22 3.89 0.40 27.99
C ASP A 22 4.88 -0.08 26.90
N GLY A 23 4.57 0.14 25.61
CA GLY A 23 5.46 -0.25 24.51
C GLY A 23 5.61 -1.77 24.30
N GLN A 24 4.93 -2.59 25.11
CA GLN A 24 4.92 -4.04 24.99
C GLN A 24 4.07 -4.46 23.78
N ALA A 25 4.74 -4.94 22.73
CA ALA A 25 4.08 -5.53 21.57
C ALA A 25 3.63 -6.96 21.88
N SER A 26 2.32 -7.17 22.09
CA SER A 26 1.74 -8.51 22.06
C SER A 26 1.59 -8.92 20.59
N SER A 27 2.41 -9.85 20.12
CA SER A 27 2.13 -10.68 18.94
C SER A 27 2.96 -11.95 18.99
N SER A 28 2.30 -13.07 18.72
CA SER A 28 2.95 -14.35 18.43
C SER A 28 3.86 -14.16 17.22
N GLN A 29 5.05 -14.79 17.21
CA GLN A 29 6.07 -14.58 16.17
C GLN A 29 5.67 -15.05 14.74
N ASP A 30 4.47 -15.63 14.57
CA ASP A 30 3.98 -16.18 13.31
C ASP A 30 2.95 -15.30 12.56
N GLU A 31 2.51 -14.17 13.13
CA GLU A 31 1.50 -13.34 12.46
C GLU A 31 2.16 -12.22 11.64
N SER A 32 2.01 -12.28 10.31
CA SER A 32 2.44 -11.24 9.38
C SER A 32 1.24 -10.56 8.72
N TRP A 33 1.16 -9.23 8.83
CA TRP A 33 0.14 -8.40 8.16
C TRP A 33 0.77 -7.24 7.40
N CYS A 34 0.01 -6.64 6.49
CA CYS A 34 0.43 -5.51 5.70
C CYS A 34 -0.72 -4.51 5.55
N LEU A 35 -0.56 -3.30 6.06
CA LEU A 35 -1.52 -2.22 5.83
C LEU A 35 -1.40 -1.73 4.39
N LEU A 36 -2.53 -1.57 3.70
CA LEU A 36 -2.62 -0.87 2.42
C LEU A 36 -3.39 0.44 2.60
N ALA A 37 -2.79 1.54 2.16
CA ALA A 37 -3.42 2.85 2.25
C ALA A 37 -3.02 3.74 1.07
N GLN A 38 -3.92 4.58 0.59
CA GLN A 38 -3.64 5.54 -0.48
C GLN A 38 -3.12 6.86 0.07
N ILE A 39 -2.06 7.38 -0.52
CA ILE A 39 -1.48 8.69 -0.20
C ILE A 39 -2.44 9.79 -0.64
N LYS A 40 -2.94 10.58 0.32
CA LYS A 40 -3.70 11.80 0.07
C LYS A 40 -2.80 13.03 0.01
N GLU A 41 -1.82 13.11 0.90
CA GLU A 41 -0.94 14.27 1.02
C GLU A 41 0.38 13.90 1.70
N ASN A 42 1.42 14.68 1.40
CA ASN A 42 2.71 14.59 2.07
C ASN A 42 2.86 15.80 2.99
N MET A 43 3.05 15.57 4.29
CA MET A 43 3.26 16.62 5.28
C MET A 43 4.61 16.40 5.96
N THR A 44 5.60 17.25 5.66
CA THR A 44 6.92 17.15 6.33
C THR A 44 7.18 18.45 7.09
N ILE A 45 6.86 18.47 8.39
CA ILE A 45 7.18 19.62 9.27
C ILE A 45 8.45 19.30 10.09
N THR A 46 8.45 18.20 10.84
CA THR A 46 9.62 17.77 11.66
C THR A 46 10.07 16.34 11.39
N LYS A 47 9.15 15.47 10.97
CA LYS A 47 9.42 14.11 10.52
C LYS A 47 8.66 13.86 9.21
N PRO A 48 9.17 12.98 8.33
CA PRO A 48 8.44 12.56 7.14
C PRO A 48 7.08 11.97 7.56
N THR A 49 5.98 12.61 7.13
CA THR A 49 4.62 12.17 7.44
C THR A 49 3.80 12.14 6.16
N LEU A 50 3.03 11.07 5.97
CA LEU A 50 2.04 10.97 4.91
C LEU A 50 0.66 11.02 5.54
N ILE A 51 -0.26 11.76 4.93
CA ILE A 51 -1.68 11.59 5.18
C ILE A 51 -2.16 10.54 4.20
N VAL A 52 -2.66 9.43 4.72
CA VAL A 52 -3.11 8.29 3.93
C VAL A 52 -4.54 7.94 4.29
N THR A 53 -5.23 7.26 3.38
CA THR A 53 -6.60 6.77 3.57
C THR A 53 -6.64 5.26 3.34
N ASP A 54 -7.27 4.50 4.23
CA ASP A 54 -7.45 3.05 4.01
C ASP A 54 -8.64 2.75 3.10
N ARG A 55 -8.90 1.46 2.90
CA ARG A 55 -10.02 0.97 2.07
C ARG A 55 -11.41 1.34 2.59
N THR A 56 -11.54 1.74 3.86
CA THR A 56 -12.80 2.21 4.45
C THR A 56 -12.97 3.72 4.36
N GLY A 57 -11.98 4.43 3.79
CA GLY A 57 -11.97 5.88 3.66
C GLY A 57 -11.51 6.61 4.92
N VAL A 58 -10.96 5.90 5.91
CA VAL A 58 -10.46 6.50 7.15
C VAL A 58 -9.11 7.15 6.90
N ASP A 59 -9.00 8.44 7.26
CA ASP A 59 -7.78 9.21 7.11
C ASP A 59 -6.93 9.20 8.37
N PHE A 60 -5.64 8.91 8.22
CA PHE A 60 -4.69 8.87 9.32
C PHE A 60 -3.29 9.30 8.87
N ALA A 61 -2.46 9.66 9.84
CA ALA A 61 -1.07 10.02 9.60
C ALA A 61 -0.17 8.77 9.66
N LEU A 62 0.59 8.52 8.61
CA LEU A 62 1.69 7.56 8.59
C LEU A 62 3.00 8.30 8.86
N LEU A 63 3.56 8.10 10.04
CA LEU A 63 4.75 8.80 10.53
C LEU A 63 5.97 7.89 10.45
N PHE A 64 7.03 8.34 9.78
CA PHE A 64 8.32 7.65 9.77
C PHE A 64 9.20 8.19 10.89
N GLU A 65 9.77 7.29 11.69
CA GLU A 65 10.75 7.69 12.71
C GLU A 65 12.13 7.97 12.13
N ASP A 66 12.48 7.28 11.04
CA ASP A 66 13.68 7.56 10.26
C ASP A 66 13.52 8.84 9.43
N SER A 67 14.66 9.49 9.16
CA SER A 67 14.73 10.55 8.15
C SER A 67 14.81 9.94 6.76
N ILE A 68 13.65 9.67 6.16
CA ILE A 68 13.55 9.17 4.79
C ILE A 68 13.26 10.27 3.78
N SER A 69 13.70 10.04 2.53
CA SER A 69 13.24 10.84 1.40
C SER A 69 11.86 10.38 0.98
N LEU A 70 10.89 11.31 0.93
CA LEU A 70 9.55 11.05 0.39
C LEU A 70 9.49 11.14 -1.14
N LYS A 71 10.65 11.16 -1.82
CA LYS A 71 10.71 11.10 -3.29
C LYS A 71 10.08 9.78 -3.75
N GLY A 72 9.06 9.86 -4.60
CA GLY A 72 8.31 8.69 -5.10
C GLY A 72 7.00 8.42 -4.34
N PHE A 73 6.81 8.97 -3.14
CA PHE A 73 5.54 8.91 -2.41
C PHE A 73 4.58 9.97 -2.98
N ARG A 74 3.89 9.63 -4.07
CA ARG A 74 3.02 10.57 -4.80
C ARG A 74 1.58 10.47 -4.31
N LYS A 75 0.88 11.61 -4.29
CA LYS A 75 -0.57 11.64 -4.09
C LYS A 75 -1.27 10.72 -5.09
N GLY A 76 -2.21 9.91 -4.61
CA GLY A 76 -2.93 8.93 -5.41
C GLY A 76 -2.25 7.56 -5.51
N TYR A 77 -0.98 7.42 -5.08
CA TYR A 77 -0.32 6.12 -5.01
C TYR A 77 -0.69 5.38 -3.73
N THR A 78 -0.48 4.07 -3.71
CA THR A 78 -0.75 3.21 -2.57
C THR A 78 0.54 2.87 -1.84
N VAL A 79 0.52 2.90 -0.51
CA VAL A 79 1.61 2.39 0.33
C VAL A 79 1.24 1.03 0.90
N ALA A 80 2.23 0.15 0.96
CA ALA A 80 2.17 -1.14 1.64
C ALA A 80 3.13 -1.10 2.83
N VAL A 81 2.58 -1.22 4.04
CA VAL A 81 3.32 -1.06 5.30
C VAL A 81 3.23 -2.37 6.11
N PRO A 82 4.29 -3.19 6.11
CA PRO A 82 4.27 -4.48 6.79
C PRO A 82 4.37 -4.33 8.32
N ASN A 83 3.60 -5.16 9.03
CA ASN A 83 3.65 -5.36 10.48
C ASN A 83 3.59 -4.06 11.29
N VAL A 84 2.84 -3.10 10.78
CA VAL A 84 2.69 -1.79 11.42
C VAL A 84 1.61 -1.85 12.50
N ARG A 85 1.72 -0.97 13.49
CA ARG A 85 0.78 -0.88 14.60
C ARG A 85 0.21 0.53 14.67
N ARG A 86 -1.04 0.62 15.11
CA ARG A 86 -1.66 1.92 15.38
C ARG A 86 -1.25 2.41 16.76
N THR A 87 -1.09 3.71 16.87
CA THR A 87 -0.99 4.38 18.16
C THR A 87 -2.27 5.15 18.38
N ASP A 88 -3.08 4.68 19.33
CA ASP A 88 -4.24 5.44 19.76
C ASP A 88 -3.73 6.66 20.54
N ARG A 89 -4.10 7.86 20.11
CA ARG A 89 -3.77 9.09 20.85
C ARG A 89 -4.95 9.44 21.73
N GLU A 90 -4.74 9.49 23.04
CA GLU A 90 -5.71 10.05 23.98
C GLU A 90 -5.79 11.58 23.80
N GLY A 91 -7.03 12.08 23.61
CA GLY A 91 -7.37 13.50 23.51
C GLY A 91 -8.23 13.84 22.28
N GLU A 92 -9.32 14.58 22.51
CA GLU A 92 -10.24 15.09 21.48
C GLU A 92 -9.48 15.82 20.34
N GLY A 93 -9.79 15.47 19.09
CA GLY A 93 -9.24 16.13 17.90
C GLY A 93 -7.84 15.70 17.44
N LYS A 94 -7.18 14.74 18.12
CA LYS A 94 -5.89 14.22 17.65
C LYS A 94 -6.10 13.22 16.50
N LYS A 95 -5.57 13.53 15.32
CA LYS A 95 -5.57 12.63 14.15
C LYS A 95 -4.96 11.28 14.53
N ALA A 96 -5.59 10.19 14.09
CA ALA A 96 -5.12 8.83 14.27
C ALA A 96 -3.74 8.65 13.62
N VAL A 97 -2.83 7.92 14.26
CA VAL A 97 -1.43 7.81 13.81
C VAL A 97 -1.00 6.35 13.71
N VAL A 98 -0.32 6.04 12.63
CA VAL A 98 0.43 4.80 12.42
C VAL A 98 1.91 5.18 12.36
N ARG A 99 2.75 4.47 13.11
CA ARG A 99 4.20 4.75 13.18
C ARG A 99 4.98 3.65 12.49
N VAL A 100 5.93 4.05 11.65
CA VAL A 100 6.97 3.18 11.10
C VAL A 100 8.22 3.35 11.97
N PRO A 101 8.58 2.34 12.78
CA PRO A 101 9.73 2.43 13.69
C PRO A 101 11.04 2.67 12.95
N ALA A 102 12.03 3.20 13.65
CA ALA A 102 13.37 3.37 13.11
C ALA A 102 13.95 2.04 12.60
N GLY A 103 14.63 2.08 11.45
CA GLY A 103 15.19 0.91 10.77
C GLY A 103 14.19 0.07 9.97
N ARG A 104 12.89 0.40 9.99
CA ARG A 104 11.83 -0.33 9.27
C ARG A 104 11.32 0.41 8.04
N SER A 105 11.81 1.62 7.78
CA SER A 105 11.31 2.44 6.68
C SER A 105 11.57 1.84 5.28
N ALA A 106 12.62 1.02 5.12
CA ALA A 106 12.93 0.34 3.86
C ALA A 106 11.94 -0.80 3.51
N ASP A 107 11.21 -1.30 4.50
CA ASP A 107 10.19 -2.34 4.32
C ASP A 107 8.91 -1.77 3.71
N VAL A 108 8.69 -0.45 3.82
CA VAL A 108 7.54 0.24 3.23
C VAL A 108 7.70 0.30 1.72
N LYS A 109 6.69 -0.17 0.99
CA LYS A 109 6.67 -0.16 -0.48
C LYS A 109 5.65 0.84 -0.98
N VAL A 110 5.97 1.51 -2.08
CA VAL A 110 5.04 2.36 -2.82
C VAL A 110 4.62 1.61 -4.08
N ILE A 111 3.32 1.44 -4.24
CA ILE A 111 2.68 0.82 -5.39
C ILE A 111 2.02 1.95 -6.19
N PRO A 112 2.47 2.21 -7.43
CA PRO A 112 1.84 3.22 -8.26
C PRO A 112 0.38 2.86 -8.57
N GLY A 113 -0.50 3.84 -8.41
CA GLY A 113 -1.95 3.70 -8.64
C GLY A 113 -2.80 3.77 -7.37
N ALA A 114 -4.09 4.04 -7.59
CA ALA A 114 -5.09 4.18 -6.54
C ALA A 114 -5.34 2.85 -5.82
N LEU A 115 -5.71 2.92 -4.54
CA LEU A 115 -5.90 1.74 -3.68
C LEU A 115 -6.94 0.79 -4.24
N GLU A 116 -8.06 1.31 -4.75
CA GLU A 116 -9.11 0.51 -5.41
C GLU A 116 -8.51 -0.40 -6.49
N ARG A 117 -7.64 0.14 -7.34
CA ARG A 117 -7.01 -0.60 -8.43
C ARG A 117 -6.02 -1.64 -7.91
N VAL A 118 -5.27 -1.32 -6.85
CA VAL A 118 -4.34 -2.28 -6.21
C VAL A 118 -5.10 -3.46 -5.62
N LEU A 119 -6.23 -3.22 -4.96
CA LEU A 119 -7.09 -4.27 -4.42
C LEU A 119 -7.66 -5.15 -5.54
N GLU A 120 -8.13 -4.57 -6.64
CA GLU A 120 -8.60 -5.31 -7.82
C GLU A 120 -7.51 -6.21 -8.43
N LEU A 121 -6.28 -5.68 -8.61
CA LEU A 121 -5.16 -6.46 -9.13
C LEU A 121 -4.80 -7.63 -8.22
N GLY A 122 -4.94 -7.42 -6.93
CA GLY A 122 -4.81 -8.46 -5.93
C GLY A 122 -5.75 -9.64 -6.14
N VAL A 123 -7.01 -9.37 -6.49
CA VAL A 123 -8.00 -10.41 -6.83
C VAL A 123 -7.58 -11.19 -8.08
N VAL A 124 -7.01 -10.51 -9.08
CA VAL A 124 -6.57 -11.13 -10.34
C VAL A 124 -5.37 -12.05 -10.10
N LEU A 125 -4.43 -11.62 -9.27
CA LEU A 125 -3.25 -12.39 -8.83
C LEU A 125 -3.63 -13.72 -8.21
N GLU A 126 -4.56 -13.70 -7.27
CA GLU A 126 -4.92 -14.88 -6.48
C GLU A 126 -5.73 -15.92 -7.24
N LYS A 127 -6.59 -15.47 -8.15
CA LYS A 127 -7.39 -16.39 -8.96
C LYS A 127 -6.54 -17.20 -9.94
N GLY A 128 -5.21 -16.99 -9.98
CA GLY A 128 -4.34 -17.50 -11.03
C GLY A 128 -4.72 -16.99 -12.42
N ASN A 129 -5.70 -16.08 -12.49
CA ASN A 129 -6.38 -15.67 -13.69
C ASN A 129 -5.69 -14.44 -14.28
N MET A 130 -4.36 -14.49 -14.33
CA MET A 130 -3.57 -13.69 -15.27
C MET A 130 -3.74 -14.23 -16.70
N ASP A 131 -4.83 -14.91 -16.99
CA ASP A 131 -5.15 -15.35 -18.34
C ASP A 131 -5.41 -14.11 -19.19
N ARG A 132 -4.30 -13.68 -19.79
CA ARG A 132 -4.22 -13.06 -21.10
C ARG A 132 -5.11 -11.83 -21.27
N LYS A 133 -5.14 -10.89 -20.32
CA LYS A 133 -5.77 -9.59 -20.55
C LYS A 133 -4.78 -8.42 -20.53
N CYS A 134 -4.94 -7.50 -21.46
CA CYS A 134 -4.13 -6.29 -21.50
C CYS A 134 -4.44 -5.39 -20.29
N ALA A 135 -3.42 -4.99 -19.52
CA ALA A 135 -3.55 -4.12 -18.36
C ALA A 135 -4.04 -2.69 -18.69
N ALA A 136 -3.85 -2.24 -19.94
CA ALA A 136 -4.29 -0.93 -20.41
C ALA A 136 -5.71 -0.94 -21.02
N CYS A 137 -6.03 -1.91 -21.89
CA CYS A 137 -7.29 -1.90 -22.65
C CYS A 137 -8.24 -3.07 -22.35
N GLY A 138 -7.85 -4.01 -21.48
CA GLY A 138 -8.71 -5.10 -21.03
C GLY A 138 -8.95 -6.24 -22.04
N LYS A 139 -8.42 -6.16 -23.28
CA LYS A 139 -8.56 -7.22 -24.30
C LYS A 139 -8.02 -8.55 -23.80
N THR A 140 -8.78 -9.62 -23.98
CA THR A 140 -8.47 -10.98 -23.50
C THR A 140 -7.90 -11.92 -24.58
N GLU A 141 -7.85 -11.44 -25.83
CA GLU A 141 -7.41 -12.22 -26.99
C GLU A 141 -6.12 -11.61 -27.57
N GLY A 142 -5.19 -12.49 -27.96
CA GLY A 142 -3.93 -12.10 -28.61
C GLY A 142 -2.67 -12.56 -27.87
N ALA A 143 -1.51 -12.24 -28.43
CA ALA A 143 -0.22 -12.43 -27.78
C ALA A 143 0.06 -11.24 -26.84
N PHE A 144 0.32 -11.52 -25.57
CA PHE A 144 0.59 -10.48 -24.56
C PHE A 144 2.06 -10.48 -24.18
N MET A 145 2.68 -9.30 -24.19
CA MET A 145 4.02 -9.08 -23.65
C MET A 145 3.92 -8.76 -22.17
N LYS A 146 4.77 -9.38 -21.35
CA LYS A 146 4.85 -9.06 -19.92
C LYS A 146 5.67 -7.81 -19.71
N CYS A 147 5.24 -6.97 -18.78
CA CYS A 147 6.02 -5.86 -18.28
C CYS A 147 7.36 -6.38 -17.75
N THR A 148 8.46 -5.93 -18.31
CA THR A 148 9.81 -6.31 -17.86
C THR A 148 10.16 -5.67 -16.51
N GLY A 149 9.53 -4.56 -16.15
CA GLY A 149 9.72 -3.87 -14.86
C GLY A 149 9.03 -4.58 -13.69
N CYS A 150 7.73 -4.82 -13.78
CA CYS A 150 6.97 -5.43 -12.69
C CYS A 150 6.80 -6.95 -12.81
N GLY A 151 7.11 -7.56 -13.97
CA GLY A 151 6.95 -9.00 -14.24
C GLY A 151 5.50 -9.50 -14.26
N PHE A 152 4.54 -8.64 -13.90
CA PHE A 152 3.17 -8.99 -13.56
C PHE A 152 2.16 -8.53 -14.62
N ALA A 153 2.22 -7.26 -15.03
CA ALA A 153 1.29 -6.71 -16.01
C ALA A 153 1.58 -7.28 -17.41
N ALA A 154 0.53 -7.44 -18.22
CA ALA A 154 0.64 -7.91 -19.59
C ALA A 154 -0.04 -6.92 -20.56
N TYR A 155 0.55 -6.69 -21.74
CA TYR A 155 0.06 -5.71 -22.71
C TYR A 155 -0.04 -6.33 -24.11
N CYS A 156 -1.06 -5.93 -24.87
CA CYS A 156 -1.28 -6.41 -26.23
C CYS A 156 -0.39 -5.73 -27.29
N GLY A 157 0.55 -4.85 -26.89
CA GLY A 157 1.47 -4.16 -27.79
C GLY A 157 2.32 -3.09 -27.08
N LYS A 158 3.42 -2.67 -27.71
CA LYS A 158 4.39 -1.69 -27.18
C LYS A 158 3.80 -0.30 -26.90
N SER A 159 2.79 0.12 -27.65
CA SER A 159 2.13 1.42 -27.45
C SER A 159 1.48 1.53 -26.07
N HIS A 160 0.86 0.45 -25.57
CA HIS A 160 0.26 0.42 -24.24
C HIS A 160 1.28 0.19 -23.11
N GLU A 161 2.50 -0.23 -23.44
CA GLU A 161 3.61 -0.32 -22.49
C GLU A 161 4.15 1.08 -22.16
N SER A 162 4.19 1.98 -23.16
CA SER A 162 4.67 3.36 -23.01
C SER A 162 3.62 4.39 -22.56
N ASP A 163 2.32 4.12 -22.78
CA ASP A 163 1.22 4.98 -22.33
C ASP A 163 0.78 4.71 -20.88
N GLY A 164 1.21 3.58 -20.30
CA GLY A 164 1.14 3.38 -18.87
C GLY A 164 2.23 4.22 -18.22
N ASP A 165 1.85 5.32 -17.59
CA ASP A 165 2.69 6.21 -16.77
C ASP A 165 3.21 5.51 -15.48
N PHE A 166 3.74 4.30 -15.66
CA PHE A 166 4.54 3.50 -14.75
C PHE A 166 6.00 3.64 -15.19
N ALA A 167 6.48 4.88 -15.32
CA ALA A 167 7.90 5.15 -15.41
C ALA A 167 8.54 4.77 -14.06
N PHE A 168 9.04 3.55 -13.97
CA PHE A 168 9.97 3.15 -12.92
C PHE A 168 11.25 3.99 -13.07
N ILE A 169 11.38 5.02 -12.22
CA ILE A 169 12.65 5.64 -11.84
C ILE A 169 12.66 5.80 -10.32
#